data_AF-A0A2D9DFR1-F1
#
_entry.id   AF-A0A2D9DFR1-F1
#
_cell.length_a   1.000
_cell.length_b   1.000
_cell.length_c   1.000
_cell.angle_alpha   90.00
_cell.angle_beta   90.00
_cell.angle_gamma   90.00
#
_symmetry.space_group_name_H-M   'P 1'
#
loop_
_entity.id
_entity.type
_entity.pdbx_description
1 polymer ?
#
loop_
_entity_poly.entity_id
_entity_poly.type
_entity_poly.pdbx_seq_one_letter_code
_entity_poly.pdbx_strand_id
1 'polypeptide(L)'
;ASSSSDQGMAIGVGATTKNQQNALAIGVNSEASGNNSMAIGHSSNVSGQYAAAIGYNSEATQQNATALGSNAKANAQNATAIGYESTASTAYAIVLGNNTAASNWNGSKIGIGTSNPTAKLHVNGSLRIVDGNQGANKVLTSDANGNASWKDLNGGSGNSGNVYADLYNGESQKISNSGDAYTLIFDKTTLSKNIQQKDNGIQVKKSGIFKANATVSVNIDDHHARYEVYEFYFAKQGQKIVGSAVYMTFPKYTKVGEKHTVALNKLMKLEENEQVAIYVRKIAEAKHGNKDKNNISLVNEACSFNIEKIDEIN
;
A
#
# COMPACT_ATOMS: atom_id res chain seq x y z
N ALA A 1 -40.23 0.87 -49.30
CA ALA A 1 -39.55 -0.21 -48.58
C ALA A 1 -39.41 -1.43 -49.47
N SER A 2 -38.30 -2.17 -49.36
CA SER A 2 -38.11 -3.47 -50.02
C SER A 2 -37.49 -4.47 -49.05
N SER A 3 -38.05 -5.66 -48.94
CA SER A 3 -37.46 -6.76 -48.18
C SER A 3 -37.10 -7.90 -49.12
N SER A 4 -35.83 -8.27 -49.17
CA SER A 4 -35.31 -9.42 -49.98
C SER A 4 -34.79 -10.57 -49.12
N SER A 5 -35.01 -10.46 -47.81
CA SER A 5 -34.66 -11.42 -46.76
C SER A 5 -35.81 -12.41 -46.52
N ASP A 6 -35.50 -13.70 -46.33
CA ASP A 6 -36.50 -14.79 -46.17
C ASP A 6 -37.51 -14.58 -45.03
N GLN A 7 -37.25 -13.68 -44.07
CA GLN A 7 -38.15 -13.33 -42.97
C GLN A 7 -37.99 -11.86 -42.52
N GLY A 8 -37.53 -10.97 -43.39
CA GLY A 8 -37.25 -9.60 -42.97
C GLY A 8 -38.37 -8.61 -43.22
N MET A 9 -38.31 -7.52 -42.47
CA MET A 9 -39.31 -6.48 -42.44
C MET A 9 -38.66 -5.14 -42.77
N ALA A 10 -39.20 -4.45 -43.78
CA ALA A 10 -38.75 -3.13 -44.18
C ALA A 10 -39.92 -2.14 -44.10
N ILE A 11 -39.79 -1.07 -43.32
CA ILE A 11 -40.83 -0.06 -43.10
C ILE A 11 -40.23 1.33 -43.30
N GLY A 12 -40.68 2.05 -44.34
CA GLY A 12 -40.20 3.39 -44.68
C GLY A 12 -39.87 3.58 -46.17
N VAL A 13 -39.83 4.84 -46.63
CA VAL A 13 -39.37 5.17 -47.99
C VAL A 13 -37.88 4.85 -48.08
N GLY A 14 -37.47 4.03 -49.04
CA GLY A 14 -36.08 3.60 -49.17
C GLY A 14 -35.57 2.63 -48.09
N ALA A 15 -36.39 2.22 -47.11
CA ALA A 15 -35.99 1.17 -46.17
C ALA A 15 -35.73 -0.15 -46.90
N THR A 16 -34.60 -0.80 -46.65
CA THR A 16 -34.23 -2.06 -47.30
C THR A 16 -33.69 -3.11 -46.32
N THR A 17 -34.07 -4.37 -46.57
CA THR A 17 -33.36 -5.53 -46.03
C THR A 17 -32.80 -6.34 -47.19
N LYS A 18 -31.54 -6.78 -47.09
CA LYS A 18 -30.80 -7.44 -48.18
C LYS A 18 -30.35 -8.85 -47.81
N ASN A 19 -30.55 -9.81 -48.72
CA ASN A 19 -29.81 -11.09 -48.87
C ASN A 19 -29.55 -11.92 -47.59
N GLN A 20 -30.34 -11.77 -46.52
CA GLN A 20 -30.05 -12.35 -45.20
C GLN A 20 -31.33 -12.75 -44.46
N GLN A 21 -31.27 -13.65 -43.48
CA GLN A 21 -32.44 -14.08 -42.71
C GLN A 21 -32.74 -13.11 -41.54
N ASN A 22 -34.03 -12.91 -41.22
CA ASN A 22 -34.50 -12.17 -40.02
C ASN A 22 -33.99 -10.72 -39.86
N ALA A 23 -33.84 -9.97 -40.94
CA ALA A 23 -33.42 -8.57 -40.87
C ALA A 23 -34.61 -7.60 -40.65
N LEU A 24 -34.42 -6.55 -39.86
CA LEU A 24 -35.41 -5.51 -39.61
C LEU A 24 -34.85 -4.14 -40.01
N ALA A 25 -35.51 -3.43 -40.92
CA ALA A 25 -35.18 -2.06 -41.31
C ALA A 25 -36.40 -1.14 -41.14
N ILE A 26 -36.33 -0.17 -40.24
CA ILE A 26 -37.41 0.80 -40.00
C ILE A 26 -36.85 2.23 -40.11
N GLY A 27 -37.36 3.05 -41.01
CA GLY A 27 -36.91 4.43 -41.21
C GLY A 27 -36.72 4.80 -42.68
N VAL A 28 -36.67 6.09 -42.99
CA VAL A 28 -36.34 6.54 -44.34
C VAL A 28 -34.90 6.15 -44.66
N ASN A 29 -34.66 5.46 -45.78
CA ASN A 29 -33.33 5.00 -46.20
C ASN A 29 -32.58 4.14 -45.16
N SER A 30 -33.28 3.46 -44.25
CA SER A 30 -32.62 2.50 -43.36
C SER A 30 -32.23 1.23 -44.12
N GLU A 31 -31.09 0.63 -43.78
CA GLU A 31 -30.60 -0.58 -44.41
C GLU A 31 -30.16 -1.61 -43.36
N ALA A 32 -30.73 -2.81 -43.43
CA ALA A 32 -30.31 -3.96 -42.64
C ALA A 32 -29.91 -5.11 -43.57
N SER A 33 -28.60 -5.23 -43.83
CA SER A 33 -28.01 -6.18 -44.77
C SER A 33 -27.25 -7.34 -44.11
N GLY A 34 -27.24 -7.41 -42.77
CA GLY A 34 -26.66 -8.52 -41.99
C GLY A 34 -27.70 -9.58 -41.59
N ASN A 35 -27.26 -10.82 -41.34
CA ASN A 35 -28.13 -11.87 -40.79
C ASN A 35 -28.61 -11.51 -39.38
N ASN A 36 -29.92 -11.64 -39.12
CA ASN A 36 -30.54 -11.31 -37.83
C ASN A 36 -30.19 -9.88 -37.37
N SER A 37 -30.18 -8.92 -38.31
CA SER A 37 -29.78 -7.54 -38.06
C SER A 37 -30.97 -6.60 -37.82
N MET A 38 -30.74 -5.47 -37.16
CA MET A 38 -31.80 -4.49 -36.85
C MET A 38 -31.34 -3.05 -37.05
N ALA A 39 -31.84 -2.38 -38.10
CA ALA A 39 -31.63 -0.96 -38.38
C ALA A 39 -32.91 -0.16 -38.12
N ILE A 40 -32.90 0.75 -37.13
CA ILE A 40 -34.06 1.59 -36.79
C ILE A 40 -33.65 3.06 -36.74
N GLY A 41 -34.16 3.87 -37.67
CA GLY A 41 -33.92 5.30 -37.79
C GLY A 41 -33.58 5.73 -39.21
N HIS A 42 -33.76 7.01 -39.53
CA HIS A 42 -33.46 7.55 -40.86
C HIS A 42 -31.96 7.37 -41.17
N SER A 43 -31.65 6.73 -42.29
CA SER A 43 -30.29 6.41 -42.74
C SER A 43 -29.48 5.54 -41.77
N SER A 44 -30.15 4.79 -40.89
CA SER A 44 -29.47 3.76 -40.09
C SER A 44 -28.98 2.62 -41.00
N ASN A 45 -27.78 2.11 -40.76
CA ASN A 45 -27.13 1.10 -41.59
C ASN A 45 -26.54 -0.02 -40.74
N VAL A 46 -26.96 -1.25 -41.01
CA VAL A 46 -26.47 -2.45 -40.33
C VAL A 46 -26.06 -3.50 -41.33
N SER A 47 -24.75 -3.65 -41.52
CA SER A 47 -24.16 -4.72 -42.34
C SER A 47 -23.64 -5.90 -41.53
N GLY A 48 -23.51 -5.75 -40.21
CA GLY A 48 -23.05 -6.80 -39.32
C GLY A 48 -24.11 -7.89 -39.09
N GLN A 49 -23.68 -9.16 -39.04
CA GLN A 49 -24.52 -10.26 -38.56
C GLN A 49 -24.76 -10.13 -37.04
N TYR A 50 -25.99 -10.35 -36.59
CA TYR A 50 -26.47 -10.13 -35.21
C TYR A 50 -26.26 -8.71 -34.69
N ALA A 51 -26.08 -7.74 -35.58
CA ALA A 51 -25.81 -6.35 -35.21
C ALA A 51 -27.10 -5.53 -35.14
N ALA A 52 -27.07 -4.44 -34.38
CA ALA A 52 -28.18 -3.52 -34.24
C ALA A 52 -27.71 -2.07 -34.27
N ALA A 53 -28.41 -1.21 -35.03
CA ALA A 53 -28.21 0.24 -35.03
C ALA A 53 -29.55 0.94 -34.86
N ILE A 54 -29.67 1.78 -33.83
CA ILE A 54 -30.90 2.51 -33.48
C ILE A 54 -30.57 3.99 -33.35
N GLY A 55 -31.02 4.81 -34.30
CA GLY A 55 -30.77 6.26 -34.37
C GLY A 55 -30.74 6.82 -35.79
N TYR A 56 -30.77 8.14 -35.93
CA TYR A 56 -30.49 8.81 -37.21
C TYR A 56 -29.02 8.54 -37.60
N ASN A 57 -28.78 8.03 -38.81
CA ASN A 57 -27.44 7.80 -39.35
C ASN A 57 -26.54 6.94 -38.43
N SER A 58 -27.12 6.00 -37.68
CA SER A 58 -26.37 5.06 -36.85
C SER A 58 -25.83 3.89 -37.69
N GLU A 59 -24.65 3.39 -37.36
CA GLU A 59 -23.95 2.36 -38.13
C GLU A 59 -23.49 1.21 -37.23
N ALA A 60 -23.85 -0.03 -37.57
CA ALA A 60 -23.31 -1.23 -36.94
C ALA A 60 -22.82 -2.20 -38.03
N THR A 61 -21.54 -2.08 -38.38
CA THR A 61 -21.02 -2.65 -39.63
C THR A 61 -20.37 -4.03 -39.47
N GLN A 62 -20.13 -4.47 -38.24
CA GLN A 62 -19.45 -5.73 -37.91
C GLN A 62 -20.30 -6.69 -37.08
N GLN A 63 -19.92 -7.96 -37.04
CA GLN A 63 -20.66 -8.99 -36.30
C GLN A 63 -20.81 -8.63 -34.80
N ASN A 64 -22.01 -8.84 -34.25
CA ASN A 64 -22.40 -8.55 -32.86
C ASN A 64 -22.23 -7.07 -32.44
N ALA A 65 -22.11 -6.15 -33.40
CA ALA A 65 -21.95 -4.74 -33.10
C ALA A 65 -23.29 -4.09 -32.68
N THR A 66 -23.28 -3.21 -31.68
CA THR A 66 -24.46 -2.48 -31.22
C THR A 66 -24.20 -0.98 -31.24
N ALA A 67 -24.97 -0.23 -32.01
CA ALA A 67 -24.93 1.23 -32.07
C ALA A 67 -26.26 1.83 -31.63
N LEU A 68 -26.27 2.63 -30.57
CA LEU A 68 -27.48 3.26 -30.02
C LEU A 68 -27.26 4.77 -29.87
N GLY A 69 -27.90 5.56 -30.73
CA GLY A 69 -27.78 7.02 -30.75
C GLY A 69 -27.69 7.57 -32.17
N SER A 70 -28.05 8.85 -32.35
CA SER A 70 -27.86 9.54 -33.63
C SER A 70 -26.36 9.67 -33.95
N ASN A 71 -25.95 9.28 -35.16
CA ASN A 71 -24.55 9.16 -35.61
C ASN A 71 -23.69 8.17 -34.80
N ALA A 72 -24.25 7.27 -33.98
CA ALA A 72 -23.49 6.25 -33.27
C ALA A 72 -22.92 5.20 -34.24
N LYS A 73 -21.66 4.82 -34.10
CA LYS A 73 -20.92 3.91 -34.99
C LYS A 73 -20.24 2.78 -34.23
N ALA A 74 -20.74 1.56 -34.34
CA ALA A 74 -20.07 0.36 -33.85
C ALA A 74 -19.45 -0.39 -35.05
N ASN A 75 -18.19 -0.06 -35.34
CA ASN A 75 -17.48 -0.49 -36.56
C ASN A 75 -16.46 -1.61 -36.34
N ALA A 76 -16.46 -2.22 -35.16
CA ALA A 76 -15.62 -3.37 -34.83
C ALA A 76 -16.45 -4.54 -34.29
N GLN A 77 -15.90 -5.75 -34.39
CA GLN A 77 -16.58 -6.96 -33.94
C GLN A 77 -16.84 -6.92 -32.43
N ASN A 78 -18.04 -7.30 -32.00
CA ASN A 78 -18.47 -7.26 -30.59
C ASN A 78 -18.40 -5.86 -29.93
N ALA A 79 -18.34 -4.78 -30.73
CA ALA A 79 -18.25 -3.43 -30.20
C ALA A 79 -19.63 -2.86 -29.86
N THR A 80 -19.72 -2.08 -28.79
CA THR A 80 -20.94 -1.36 -28.38
C THR A 80 -20.67 0.14 -28.32
N ALA A 81 -21.42 0.93 -29.07
CA ALA A 81 -21.37 2.38 -29.09
C ALA A 81 -22.74 2.93 -28.65
N ILE A 82 -22.80 3.62 -27.50
CA ILE A 82 -24.05 4.21 -26.97
C ILE A 82 -23.84 5.71 -26.76
N GLY A 83 -24.56 6.54 -27.50
CA GLY A 83 -24.52 8.00 -27.42
C GLY A 83 -24.46 8.68 -28.79
N TYR A 84 -24.83 9.97 -28.84
CA TYR A 84 -24.73 10.80 -30.04
C TYR A 84 -23.28 10.84 -30.56
N GLU A 85 -23.05 10.55 -31.84
CA GLU A 85 -21.72 10.48 -32.48
C GLU A 85 -20.76 9.40 -31.94
N SER A 86 -21.11 8.64 -30.89
CA SER A 86 -20.26 7.63 -30.26
C SER A 86 -19.62 6.68 -31.28
N THR A 87 -18.33 6.39 -31.18
CA THR A 87 -17.65 5.50 -32.14
C THR A 87 -16.82 4.44 -31.42
N ALA A 88 -17.18 3.17 -31.61
CA ALA A 88 -16.45 2.01 -31.12
C ALA A 88 -15.74 1.29 -32.28
N SER A 89 -14.46 1.63 -32.48
CA SER A 89 -13.61 1.13 -33.58
C SER A 89 -12.68 -0.02 -33.19
N THR A 90 -12.69 -0.44 -31.93
CA THR A 90 -11.85 -1.55 -31.42
C THR A 90 -12.73 -2.74 -31.07
N ALA A 91 -12.29 -3.95 -31.41
CA ALA A 91 -13.04 -5.17 -31.10
C ALA A 91 -13.25 -5.27 -29.57
N TYR A 92 -14.43 -5.73 -29.15
CA TYR A 92 -14.84 -5.84 -27.74
C TYR A 92 -14.92 -4.52 -26.95
N ALA A 93 -14.79 -3.36 -27.60
CA ALA A 93 -14.88 -2.09 -26.90
C ALA A 93 -16.34 -1.71 -26.58
N ILE A 94 -16.55 -1.14 -25.41
CA ILE A 94 -17.80 -0.47 -25.04
C ILE A 94 -17.49 1.02 -24.91
N VAL A 95 -18.10 1.83 -25.77
CA VAL A 95 -18.00 3.29 -25.78
C VAL A 95 -19.35 3.85 -25.35
N LEU A 96 -19.36 4.53 -24.20
CA LEU A 96 -20.54 5.18 -23.62
C LEU A 96 -20.34 6.70 -23.62
N GLY A 97 -21.24 7.44 -24.27
CA GLY A 97 -21.21 8.89 -24.39
C GLY A 97 -20.86 9.40 -25.79
N ASN A 98 -20.84 10.72 -25.97
CA ASN A 98 -20.63 11.36 -27.26
C ASN A 98 -19.14 11.32 -27.70
N ASN A 99 -18.86 10.90 -28.95
CA ASN A 99 -17.54 11.00 -29.58
C ASN A 99 -17.45 12.29 -30.41
N THR A 100 -17.14 13.40 -29.76
CA THR A 100 -16.56 14.53 -30.46
C THR A 100 -15.05 14.28 -30.57
N ALA A 101 -14.59 13.87 -31.75
CA ALA A 101 -13.17 13.89 -32.11
C ALA A 101 -12.56 15.32 -32.13
N ALA A 102 -13.23 16.31 -31.51
CA ALA A 102 -12.87 17.71 -31.41
C ALA A 102 -12.82 18.15 -29.93
N SER A 103 -11.63 18.02 -29.34
CA SER A 103 -11.04 18.88 -28.29
C SER A 103 -11.76 19.22 -26.98
N ASN A 104 -12.95 18.71 -26.64
CA ASN A 104 -13.56 18.98 -25.32
C ASN A 104 -14.29 17.77 -24.74
N TRP A 105 -13.54 16.81 -24.18
CA TRP A 105 -14.02 15.67 -23.37
C TRP A 105 -14.71 16.10 -22.05
N ASN A 106 -15.25 17.32 -21.94
CA ASN A 106 -15.77 17.87 -20.69
C ASN A 106 -17.29 17.60 -20.48
N GLY A 107 -18.01 17.11 -21.50
CA GLY A 107 -19.48 16.99 -21.45
C GLY A 107 -20.06 15.60 -21.15
N SER A 108 -19.47 14.52 -21.68
CA SER A 108 -20.02 13.16 -21.51
C SER A 108 -19.71 12.62 -20.11
N LYS A 109 -20.74 12.46 -19.27
CA LYS A 109 -20.62 11.90 -17.92
C LYS A 109 -21.48 10.64 -17.77
N ILE A 110 -20.94 9.65 -17.08
CA ILE A 110 -21.63 8.41 -16.71
C ILE A 110 -21.99 8.51 -15.23
N GLY A 111 -23.28 8.53 -14.92
CA GLY A 111 -23.81 8.48 -13.56
C GLY A 111 -24.33 7.09 -13.23
N ILE A 112 -23.87 6.48 -12.13
CA ILE A 112 -24.42 5.24 -11.57
C ILE A 112 -25.01 5.59 -10.21
N GLY A 113 -26.32 5.42 -10.02
CA GLY A 113 -27.02 5.83 -8.80
C GLY A 113 -27.21 7.35 -8.65
N THR A 114 -26.95 8.14 -9.69
CA THR A 114 -27.12 9.60 -9.71
C THR A 114 -27.63 10.11 -11.06
N SER A 115 -28.55 11.06 -11.05
CA SER A 115 -29.07 11.75 -12.24
C SER A 115 -28.28 13.00 -12.60
N ASN A 116 -27.38 13.48 -11.72
CA ASN A 116 -26.57 14.68 -11.93
C ASN A 116 -25.09 14.38 -11.67
N PRO A 117 -24.42 13.62 -12.55
CA PRO A 117 -23.01 13.30 -12.40
C PRO A 117 -22.16 14.58 -12.39
N THR A 118 -21.28 14.74 -11.40
CA THR A 118 -20.39 15.90 -11.28
C THR A 118 -19.03 15.62 -11.92
N ALA A 119 -18.58 14.36 -11.96
CA ALA A 119 -17.38 13.87 -12.64
C ALA A 119 -17.70 13.03 -13.90
N LYS A 120 -16.68 12.72 -14.71
CA LYS A 120 -16.83 11.87 -15.93
C LYS A 120 -17.41 10.49 -15.61
N LEU A 121 -17.01 9.91 -14.49
CA LEU A 121 -17.67 8.76 -13.87
C LEU A 121 -18.06 9.17 -12.44
N HIS A 122 -19.35 9.23 -12.15
CA HIS A 122 -19.86 9.49 -10.79
C HIS A 122 -20.69 8.27 -10.35
N VAL A 123 -20.18 7.54 -9.37
CA VAL A 123 -20.91 6.46 -8.69
C VAL A 123 -21.41 7.00 -7.35
N ASN A 124 -22.72 7.07 -7.16
CA ASN A 124 -23.35 7.38 -5.88
C ASN A 124 -23.55 6.06 -5.12
N GLY A 125 -22.55 5.70 -4.31
CA GLY A 125 -22.44 4.42 -3.62
C GLY A 125 -20.99 3.94 -3.56
N SER A 126 -20.79 2.65 -3.29
CA SER A 126 -19.46 2.05 -3.21
C SER A 126 -19.01 1.50 -4.56
N LEU A 127 -17.72 1.67 -4.89
CA LEU A 127 -17.07 1.03 -6.03
C LEU A 127 -16.30 -0.22 -5.56
N ARG A 128 -16.54 -1.38 -6.20
CA ARG A 128 -15.78 -2.62 -5.97
C ARG A 128 -14.79 -2.84 -7.11
N ILE A 129 -13.49 -2.84 -6.81
CA ILE A 129 -12.41 -3.13 -7.75
C ILE A 129 -11.70 -4.41 -7.31
N VAL A 130 -11.59 -5.39 -8.21
CA VAL A 130 -11.03 -6.72 -7.96
C VAL A 130 -10.01 -7.02 -9.04
N ASP A 131 -8.77 -7.29 -8.63
CA ASP A 131 -7.66 -7.72 -9.50
C ASP A 131 -7.11 -9.10 -9.09
N GLY A 132 -7.74 -9.75 -8.10
CA GLY A 132 -7.29 -11.00 -7.49
C GLY A 132 -6.41 -10.81 -6.24
N ASN A 133 -5.88 -9.60 -6.02
CA ASN A 133 -4.97 -9.27 -4.91
C ASN A 133 -5.62 -8.36 -3.84
N GLN A 134 -6.90 -8.01 -3.97
CA GLN A 134 -7.63 -7.25 -2.96
C GLN A 134 -7.65 -7.96 -1.58
N GLY A 135 -7.60 -7.19 -0.50
CA GLY A 135 -7.61 -7.72 0.87
C GLY A 135 -7.78 -6.63 1.93
N ALA A 136 -8.01 -7.04 3.17
CA ALA A 136 -8.00 -6.11 4.30
C ALA A 136 -6.64 -5.42 4.41
N ASN A 137 -6.62 -4.13 4.78
CA ASN A 137 -5.42 -3.30 4.93
C ASN A 137 -4.59 -3.10 3.66
N LYS A 138 -5.19 -3.29 2.48
CA LYS A 138 -4.60 -2.90 1.19
C LYS A 138 -5.15 -1.57 0.70
N VAL A 139 -4.35 -0.87 -0.09
CA VAL A 139 -4.70 0.36 -0.80
C VAL A 139 -4.67 0.12 -2.29
N LEU A 140 -5.54 0.82 -3.01
CA LEU A 140 -5.48 0.86 -4.46
C LEU A 140 -4.43 1.88 -4.88
N THR A 141 -3.42 1.44 -5.64
CA THR A 141 -2.32 2.29 -6.15
C THR A 141 -2.32 2.30 -7.66
N SER A 142 -1.65 3.28 -8.27
CA SER A 142 -1.55 3.43 -9.73
C SER A 142 -0.10 3.34 -10.20
N ASP A 143 0.16 2.69 -11.33
CA ASP A 143 1.47 2.69 -12.00
C ASP A 143 1.67 3.95 -12.87
N ALA A 144 2.82 4.07 -13.54
CA ALA A 144 3.14 5.20 -14.42
C ALA A 144 2.20 5.33 -15.63
N ASN A 145 1.47 4.27 -15.99
CA ASN A 145 0.51 4.24 -17.09
C ASN A 145 -0.93 4.43 -16.60
N GLY A 146 -1.16 4.61 -15.30
CA GLY A 146 -2.49 4.78 -14.72
C GLY A 146 -3.19 3.47 -14.33
N ASN A 147 -2.55 2.30 -14.48
CA ASN A 147 -3.19 1.03 -14.15
C ASN A 147 -3.30 0.87 -12.63
N ALA A 148 -4.50 0.55 -12.13
CA ALA A 148 -4.76 0.40 -10.71
C ALA A 148 -4.49 -1.04 -10.24
N SER A 149 -3.84 -1.20 -9.09
CA SER A 149 -3.67 -2.51 -8.42
C SER A 149 -3.66 -2.41 -6.91
N TRP A 150 -4.12 -3.46 -6.23
CA TRP A 150 -4.13 -3.52 -4.76
C TRP A 150 -2.73 -3.83 -4.20
N LYS A 151 -2.24 -2.97 -3.30
CA LYS A 151 -0.94 -3.10 -2.63
C LYS A 151 -1.10 -3.01 -1.13
N ASP A 152 -0.19 -3.61 -0.38
CA ASP A 152 -0.15 -3.44 1.08
C ASP A 152 0.14 -1.96 1.40
N LEU A 153 -0.56 -1.43 2.41
CA LEU A 153 -0.45 -0.03 2.84
C LEU A 153 0.99 0.36 3.25
N ASN A 154 1.80 -0.65 3.65
CA ASN A 154 3.23 -0.53 4.01
C ASN A 154 4.16 -1.30 3.05
N GLY A 155 3.64 -1.78 1.90
CA GLY A 155 4.36 -2.55 0.89
C GLY A 155 4.71 -1.76 -0.36
N GLY A 156 4.81 -0.44 -0.24
CA GLY A 156 5.24 0.43 -1.33
C GLY A 156 6.63 0.05 -1.82
N SER A 157 6.71 -0.33 -3.10
CA SER A 157 7.92 -0.66 -3.87
C SER A 157 8.87 0.56 -4.08
N GLY A 158 9.15 1.30 -3.01
CA GLY A 158 10.01 2.48 -3.05
C GLY A 158 10.64 2.89 -1.72
N ASN A 159 10.30 2.25 -0.58
CA ASN A 159 11.07 2.45 0.65
C ASN A 159 11.06 1.22 1.58
N SER A 160 11.53 0.07 1.06
CA SER A 160 11.83 -1.13 1.85
C SER A 160 13.25 -1.12 2.46
N GLY A 161 13.93 0.03 2.47
CA GLY A 161 15.29 0.22 3.03
C GLY A 161 15.33 0.68 4.48
N ASN A 162 14.20 1.10 5.07
CA ASN A 162 14.18 1.55 6.46
C ASN A 162 14.32 0.34 7.39
N VAL A 163 15.56 0.04 7.74
CA VAL A 163 15.95 -1.00 8.68
C VAL A 163 16.06 -0.35 10.07
N TYR A 164 14.95 -0.35 10.82
CA TYR A 164 14.84 0.14 12.20
C TYR A 164 14.26 -0.89 13.19
N ALA A 165 14.52 -0.67 14.47
CA ALA A 165 13.84 -1.37 15.56
C ALA A 165 13.77 -0.51 16.82
N ASP A 166 12.65 -0.65 17.54
CA ASP A 166 12.42 -0.06 18.85
C ASP A 166 12.15 -1.16 19.88
N LEU A 167 12.95 -1.19 20.92
CA LEU A 167 12.87 -2.10 22.06
C LEU A 167 12.55 -1.30 23.33
N TYR A 168 11.62 -1.77 24.15
CA TYR A 168 11.24 -1.18 25.44
C TYR A 168 11.19 -2.24 26.54
N ASN A 169 11.36 -1.81 27.79
CA ASN A 169 11.11 -2.68 28.95
C ASN A 169 9.68 -2.48 29.46
N GLY A 170 8.92 -3.56 29.59
CA GLY A 170 7.56 -3.62 30.08
C GLY A 170 7.47 -3.99 31.56
N GLU A 171 8.56 -4.51 32.14
CA GLU A 171 8.67 -4.79 33.56
C GLU A 171 10.02 -4.30 34.15
N SER A 172 10.06 -4.25 35.48
CA SER A 172 11.29 -3.97 36.22
C SER A 172 12.23 -5.17 36.18
N GLN A 173 13.52 -4.93 35.93
CA GLN A 173 14.54 -5.95 35.79
C GLN A 173 15.65 -5.71 36.83
N LYS A 174 15.82 -6.62 37.79
CA LYS A 174 16.96 -6.59 38.71
C LYS A 174 18.27 -6.80 37.96
N ILE A 175 19.26 -5.97 38.25
CA ILE A 175 20.62 -6.03 37.71
C ILE A 175 21.54 -6.50 38.85
N SER A 176 22.25 -7.62 38.63
CA SER A 176 23.09 -8.24 39.64
C SER A 176 24.35 -7.43 39.96
N ASN A 177 24.72 -7.39 41.25
CA ASN A 177 25.87 -6.65 41.76
C ASN A 177 27.24 -7.36 41.61
N SER A 178 27.34 -8.41 40.78
CA SER A 178 28.50 -9.32 40.77
C SER A 178 29.75 -8.78 40.06
N GLY A 179 29.70 -7.56 39.51
CA GLY A 179 30.76 -7.01 38.65
C GLY A 179 30.80 -7.63 37.24
N ASP A 180 30.11 -8.75 37.04
CA ASP A 180 29.89 -9.36 35.72
C ASP A 180 28.98 -8.48 34.87
N ALA A 181 29.17 -8.58 33.55
CA ALA A 181 28.35 -7.87 32.61
C ALA A 181 26.96 -8.52 32.48
N TYR A 182 25.93 -7.72 32.71
CA TYR A 182 24.54 -8.11 32.60
C TYR A 182 23.92 -7.51 31.34
N THR A 183 23.21 -8.32 30.55
CA THR A 183 22.49 -7.85 29.35
C THR A 183 21.11 -7.32 29.74
N LEU A 184 20.79 -6.10 29.36
CA LEU A 184 19.46 -5.54 29.57
C LEU A 184 18.44 -6.27 28.70
N ILE A 185 17.26 -6.55 29.26
CA ILE A 185 16.17 -7.25 28.58
C ILE A 185 15.13 -6.22 28.16
N PHE A 186 14.68 -6.35 26.91
CA PHE A 186 13.58 -5.59 26.36
C PHE A 186 12.56 -6.58 25.80
N ASP A 187 11.34 -6.53 26.30
CA ASP A 187 10.25 -7.49 26.11
C ASP A 187 9.15 -6.97 25.18
N LYS A 188 9.09 -5.65 24.95
CA LYS A 188 8.19 -5.00 23.99
C LYS A 188 8.97 -4.53 22.77
N THR A 189 8.56 -4.95 21.56
CA THR A 189 9.30 -4.63 20.34
C THR A 189 8.43 -4.14 19.19
N THR A 190 8.98 -3.21 18.41
CA THR A 190 8.50 -2.83 17.08
C THR A 190 9.67 -3.00 16.11
N LEU A 191 9.55 -3.94 15.17
CA LEU A 191 10.64 -4.33 14.28
C LEU A 191 10.25 -4.11 12.82
N SER A 192 11.15 -3.50 12.05
CA SER A 192 11.01 -3.37 10.60
C SER A 192 11.49 -4.63 9.84
N LYS A 193 11.34 -4.63 8.52
CA LYS A 193 11.96 -5.66 7.67
C LYS A 193 13.47 -5.66 7.82
N ASN A 194 14.07 -6.84 7.70
CA ASN A 194 15.52 -7.05 7.84
C ASN A 194 16.10 -6.76 9.23
N ILE A 195 15.28 -6.72 10.28
CA ILE A 195 15.70 -6.81 11.68
C ILE A 195 14.89 -7.91 12.36
N GLN A 196 15.51 -8.58 13.32
CA GLN A 196 14.81 -9.41 14.29
C GLN A 196 15.36 -9.18 15.70
N GLN A 197 14.55 -9.44 16.71
CA GLN A 197 15.07 -9.62 18.06
C GLN A 197 15.73 -11.00 18.13
N LYS A 198 16.98 -11.04 18.62
CA LYS A 198 17.67 -12.28 18.96
C LYS A 198 18.17 -12.13 20.38
N ASP A 199 17.91 -13.12 21.22
CA ASP A 199 18.13 -13.03 22.67
C ASP A 199 17.55 -11.71 23.21
N ASN A 200 18.37 -10.90 23.88
CA ASN A 200 18.00 -9.60 24.44
C ASN A 200 18.52 -8.40 23.62
N GLY A 201 18.90 -8.65 22.36
CA GLY A 201 19.47 -7.67 21.46
C GLY A 201 18.74 -7.58 20.13
N ILE A 202 19.23 -6.68 19.28
CA ILE A 202 18.72 -6.45 17.94
C ILE A 202 19.70 -7.06 16.95
N GLN A 203 19.22 -7.99 16.13
CA GLN A 203 20.00 -8.61 15.05
C GLN A 203 19.56 -8.06 13.70
N VAL A 204 20.52 -7.58 12.91
CA VAL A 204 20.27 -7.08 11.55
C VAL A 204 20.38 -8.21 10.53
N LYS A 205 19.57 -8.17 9.47
CA LYS A 205 19.59 -9.10 8.32
C LYS A 205 20.20 -8.49 7.07
N LYS A 206 20.70 -7.26 7.17
CA LYS A 206 21.43 -6.57 6.11
C LYS A 206 22.55 -5.75 6.75
N SER A 207 23.74 -5.82 6.17
CA SER A 207 24.87 -5.02 6.62
C SER A 207 24.63 -3.53 6.40
N GLY A 208 25.29 -2.68 7.17
CA GLY A 208 25.26 -1.24 7.01
C GLY A 208 25.77 -0.44 8.20
N ILE A 209 25.61 0.88 8.12
CA ILE A 209 25.86 1.83 9.19
C ILE A 209 24.55 2.11 9.92
N PHE A 210 24.57 1.91 11.23
CA PHE A 210 23.43 2.08 12.10
C PHE A 210 23.71 3.19 13.11
N LYS A 211 22.68 3.99 13.37
CA LYS A 211 22.58 4.87 14.54
C LYS A 211 21.84 4.11 15.62
N ALA A 212 22.50 3.91 16.76
CA ALA A 212 21.92 3.31 17.95
C ALA A 212 21.72 4.38 19.02
N ASN A 213 20.50 4.46 19.57
CA ASN A 213 20.14 5.34 20.67
C ASN A 213 19.48 4.51 21.77
N ALA A 214 19.87 4.72 23.01
CA ALA A 214 19.23 4.07 24.13
C ALA A 214 19.06 5.03 25.30
N THR A 215 17.94 4.88 26.01
CA THR A 215 17.70 5.52 27.29
C THR A 215 17.58 4.42 28.33
N VAL A 216 18.35 4.48 29.39
CA VAL A 216 18.32 3.49 30.48
C VAL A 216 18.07 4.23 31.78
N SER A 217 16.94 3.92 32.41
CA SER A 217 16.56 4.45 33.72
C SER A 217 16.66 3.35 34.76
N VAL A 218 17.36 3.61 35.86
CA VAL A 218 17.52 2.66 36.97
C VAL A 218 17.17 3.29 38.30
N ASN A 219 16.72 2.47 39.25
CA ASN A 219 16.52 2.84 40.65
C ASN A 219 17.31 1.90 41.57
N ILE A 220 17.67 2.39 42.75
CA ILE A 220 18.26 1.58 43.82
C ILE A 220 17.16 0.82 44.55
N ASP A 221 17.33 -0.48 44.80
CA ASP A 221 16.28 -1.33 45.39
C ASP A 221 16.43 -1.63 46.88
N ASP A 222 17.64 -1.97 47.34
CA ASP A 222 17.78 -2.67 48.63
C ASP A 222 18.22 -1.74 49.79
N HIS A 223 19.28 -0.94 49.64
CA HIS A 223 19.70 0.07 50.64
C HIS A 223 20.26 1.33 49.96
N HIS A 224 20.42 2.41 50.72
CA HIS A 224 21.07 3.63 50.23
C HIS A 224 22.44 3.33 49.60
N ALA A 225 22.76 3.97 48.47
CA ALA A 225 24.05 3.76 47.79
C ALA A 225 25.22 4.14 48.70
N ARG A 226 26.30 3.37 48.63
CA ARG A 226 27.54 3.61 49.37
C ARG A 226 28.65 4.13 48.49
N TYR A 227 28.30 4.86 47.43
CA TYR A 227 29.14 5.19 46.28
C TYR A 227 29.34 3.99 45.35
N GLU A 228 28.63 4.01 44.22
CA GLU A 228 28.66 2.94 43.22
C GLU A 228 28.78 3.55 41.83
N VAL A 229 29.55 2.90 40.97
CA VAL A 229 29.69 3.31 39.56
C VAL A 229 29.32 2.15 38.66
N TYR A 230 28.35 2.39 37.79
CA TYR A 230 27.91 1.46 36.77
C TYR A 230 28.33 1.95 35.39
N GLU A 231 28.86 1.04 34.59
CA GLU A 231 29.19 1.26 33.18
C GLU A 231 28.12 0.63 32.32
N PHE A 232 27.46 1.44 31.49
CA PHE A 232 26.51 1.02 30.45
C PHE A 232 27.18 1.14 29.09
N TYR A 233 27.04 0.14 28.23
CA TYR A 233 27.66 0.17 26.91
C TYR A 233 26.92 -0.69 25.90
N PHE A 234 27.04 -0.32 24.62
CA PHE A 234 26.66 -1.22 23.53
C PHE A 234 27.73 -2.30 23.35
N ALA A 235 27.29 -3.54 23.14
CA ALA A 235 28.14 -4.66 22.73
C ALA A 235 27.63 -5.28 21.44
N LYS A 236 28.56 -5.67 20.56
CA LYS A 236 28.32 -6.39 19.31
C LYS A 236 28.77 -7.83 19.48
N GLN A 237 27.87 -8.80 19.28
CA GLN A 237 28.17 -10.22 19.51
C GLN A 237 28.79 -10.48 20.91
N GLY A 238 28.26 -9.81 21.94
CA GLY A 238 28.79 -9.87 23.31
C GLY A 238 30.11 -9.12 23.55
N GLN A 239 30.74 -8.56 22.51
CA GLN A 239 31.98 -7.78 22.64
C GLN A 239 31.68 -6.28 22.73
N LYS A 240 32.20 -5.62 23.76
CA LYS A 240 32.02 -4.18 23.96
C LYS A 240 32.47 -3.37 22.75
N ILE A 241 31.62 -2.45 22.29
CA ILE A 241 31.98 -1.49 21.25
C ILE A 241 32.80 -0.36 21.85
N VAL A 242 33.95 -0.06 21.26
CA VAL A 242 34.84 0.99 21.75
C VAL A 242 34.16 2.36 21.69
N GLY A 243 34.21 3.09 22.80
CA GLY A 243 33.61 4.43 22.92
C GLY A 243 32.08 4.42 22.89
N SER A 244 31.41 3.32 23.27
CA SER A 244 29.96 3.29 23.54
C SER A 244 29.63 3.44 25.03
N ALA A 245 30.64 3.48 25.90
CA ALA A 245 30.46 3.45 27.34
C ALA A 245 29.98 4.79 27.90
N VAL A 246 28.98 4.72 28.78
CA VAL A 246 28.48 5.83 29.60
C VAL A 246 28.47 5.36 31.05
N TYR A 247 28.82 6.25 31.97
CA TYR A 247 28.94 5.95 33.38
C TYR A 247 27.83 6.62 34.17
N MET A 248 27.26 5.88 35.11
CA MET A 248 26.35 6.39 36.12
C MET A 248 27.01 6.25 37.48
N THR A 249 27.03 7.33 38.24
CA THR A 249 27.52 7.32 39.61
C THR A 249 26.34 7.54 40.53
N PHE A 250 26.17 6.63 41.50
CA PHE A 250 25.29 6.83 42.64
C PHE A 250 26.10 7.35 43.81
N PRO A 251 25.97 8.64 44.19
CA PRO A 251 26.67 9.19 45.33
C PRO A 251 26.36 8.43 46.64
N LYS A 252 27.18 8.65 47.65
CA LYS A 252 26.88 8.14 48.99
C LYS A 252 25.54 8.71 49.45
N TYR A 253 24.69 7.85 50.00
CA TYR A 253 23.34 8.17 50.51
C TYR A 253 22.25 8.43 49.47
N THR A 254 22.45 8.10 48.18
CA THR A 254 21.33 8.04 47.21
C THR A 254 20.23 7.13 47.77
N LYS A 255 18.97 7.58 47.72
CA LYS A 255 17.84 6.91 48.37
C LYS A 255 17.35 5.70 47.58
N VAL A 256 16.78 4.74 48.28
CA VAL A 256 16.02 3.64 47.67
C VAL A 256 14.87 4.23 46.85
N GLY A 257 14.69 3.75 45.62
CA GLY A 257 13.71 4.25 44.66
C GLY A 257 14.13 5.52 43.89
N GLU A 258 15.28 6.12 44.20
CA GLU A 258 15.76 7.29 43.46
C GLU A 258 16.14 6.91 42.03
N LYS A 259 15.50 7.56 41.06
CA LYS A 259 15.67 7.30 39.63
C LYS A 259 16.85 8.07 39.06
N HIS A 260 17.72 7.36 38.35
CA HIS A 260 18.81 7.92 37.56
C HIS A 260 18.69 7.43 36.12
N THR A 261 18.97 8.31 35.15
CA THR A 261 18.84 8.00 33.73
C THR A 261 20.13 8.33 32.99
N VAL A 262 20.56 7.43 32.11
CA VAL A 262 21.64 7.66 31.14
C VAL A 262 21.12 7.49 29.72
N ALA A 263 21.75 8.21 28.79
CA ALA A 263 21.51 8.05 27.36
C ALA A 263 22.80 7.55 26.69
N LEU A 264 22.68 6.52 25.86
CA LEU A 264 23.76 5.99 25.04
C LEU A 264 23.47 6.30 23.58
N ASN A 265 24.44 6.86 22.86
CA ASN A 265 24.32 7.17 21.44
C ASN A 265 25.58 6.71 20.73
N LYS A 266 25.44 5.94 19.64
CA LYS A 266 26.59 5.45 18.89
C LYS A 266 26.27 5.23 17.42
N LEU A 267 27.17 5.65 16.55
CA LEU A 267 27.24 5.17 15.17
C LEU A 267 28.08 3.90 15.13
N MET A 268 27.59 2.89 14.43
CA MET A 268 28.24 1.59 14.37
C MET A 268 28.03 0.90 13.02
N LYS A 269 29.04 0.16 12.58
CA LYS A 269 28.91 -0.75 11.45
C LYS A 269 28.46 -2.12 11.95
N LEU A 270 27.38 -2.64 11.38
CA LEU A 270 26.91 -4.00 11.60
C LEU A 270 26.96 -4.77 10.28
N GLU A 271 27.50 -5.97 10.31
CA GLU A 271 27.44 -6.94 9.22
C GLU A 271 26.15 -7.77 9.29
N GLU A 272 25.85 -8.48 8.21
CA GLU A 272 24.66 -9.35 8.17
C GLU A 272 24.67 -10.37 9.31
N ASN A 273 23.54 -10.52 9.99
CA ASN A 273 23.34 -11.37 11.17
C ASN A 273 24.15 -10.94 12.40
N GLU A 274 24.77 -9.75 12.41
CA GLU A 274 25.32 -9.19 13.64
C GLU A 274 24.23 -8.70 14.59
N GLN A 275 24.45 -8.99 15.88
CA GLN A 275 23.57 -8.60 16.97
C GLN A 275 24.23 -7.50 17.82
N VAL A 276 23.45 -6.51 18.21
CA VAL A 276 23.81 -5.49 19.18
C VAL A 276 22.89 -5.56 20.41
N ALA A 277 23.46 -5.44 21.60
CA ALA A 277 22.71 -5.36 22.85
C ALA A 277 23.33 -4.35 23.81
N ILE A 278 22.61 -4.01 24.88
CA ILE A 278 23.10 -3.11 25.93
C ILE A 278 23.52 -3.95 27.12
N TYR A 279 24.72 -3.69 27.61
CA TYR A 279 25.26 -4.32 28.80
C TYR A 279 25.47 -3.28 29.89
N VAL A 280 25.29 -3.71 31.13
CA VAL A 280 25.61 -2.97 32.34
C VAL A 280 26.55 -3.80 33.21
N ARG A 281 27.53 -3.16 33.85
CA ARG A 281 28.33 -3.78 34.89
C ARG A 281 28.71 -2.77 35.96
N LYS A 282 28.85 -3.24 37.20
CA LYS A 282 29.43 -2.42 38.27
C LYS A 282 30.96 -2.40 38.13
N ILE A 283 31.57 -1.22 38.21
CA ILE A 283 33.01 -1.05 38.02
C ILE A 283 33.73 -0.47 39.23
N ALA A 284 33.01 0.09 40.21
CA ALA A 284 33.60 0.58 41.45
C ALA A 284 32.59 0.51 42.61
N GLU A 285 33.12 0.21 43.81
CA GLU A 285 32.44 0.25 45.10
C GLU A 285 33.32 0.88 46.18
N ALA A 286 32.72 1.35 47.28
CA ALA A 286 33.48 1.84 48.43
C ALA A 286 34.26 0.71 49.10
N LYS A 287 35.53 0.98 49.45
CA LYS A 287 36.53 0.04 49.99
C LYS A 287 36.23 -0.57 51.37
N HIS A 288 34.99 -0.58 51.85
CA HIS A 288 34.65 -1.10 53.18
C HIS A 288 33.90 -2.43 53.12
N GLY A 289 34.69 -3.51 53.00
CA GLY A 289 34.62 -4.76 53.76
C GLY A 289 33.32 -5.58 53.80
N ASN A 290 32.24 -5.13 53.19
CA ASN A 290 30.96 -5.82 53.19
C ASN A 290 30.52 -5.94 51.73
N LYS A 291 30.39 -7.17 51.23
CA LYS A 291 29.93 -7.46 49.87
C LYS A 291 28.58 -6.75 49.68
N ASP A 292 28.56 -5.70 48.87
CA ASP A 292 27.41 -4.78 48.78
C ASP A 292 26.13 -5.52 48.39
N LYS A 293 25.06 -5.29 49.16
CA LYS A 293 23.70 -5.82 48.90
C LYS A 293 22.87 -4.91 48.00
N ASN A 294 23.41 -3.80 47.51
CA ASN A 294 22.64 -2.85 46.71
C ASN A 294 22.51 -3.37 45.28
N ASN A 295 21.31 -3.84 44.94
CA ASN A 295 20.94 -4.05 43.55
C ASN A 295 20.32 -2.77 42.99
N ILE A 296 20.48 -2.59 41.68
CA ILE A 296 19.68 -1.64 40.91
C ILE A 296 18.69 -2.41 40.05
N SER A 297 17.53 -1.81 39.79
CA SER A 297 16.57 -2.32 38.83
C SER A 297 16.35 -1.33 37.71
N LEU A 298 15.99 -1.83 36.52
CA LEU A 298 15.41 -0.98 35.49
C LEU A 298 14.08 -0.41 35.97
N VAL A 299 13.86 0.88 35.75
CA VAL A 299 12.57 1.51 36.00
C VAL A 299 11.58 1.07 34.93
N ASN A 300 10.38 0.67 35.35
CA ASN A 300 9.35 0.15 34.44
C ASN A 300 8.98 1.18 33.36
N GLU A 301 8.86 0.73 32.10
CA GLU A 301 8.49 1.53 30.92
C GLU A 301 9.32 2.82 30.72
N ALA A 302 10.53 2.86 31.27
CA ALA A 302 11.41 4.03 31.25
C ALA A 302 12.76 3.78 30.59
N CYS A 303 12.92 2.61 29.94
CA CYS A 303 14.07 2.27 29.14
C CYS A 303 13.67 2.01 27.69
N SER A 304 14.50 2.45 26.76
CA SER A 304 14.33 2.24 25.34
C SER A 304 15.66 1.94 24.66
N PHE A 305 15.62 1.14 23.60
CA PHE A 305 16.74 0.88 22.71
C PHE A 305 16.25 0.91 21.27
N ASN A 306 16.71 1.91 20.52
CA ASN A 306 16.40 2.10 19.11
C ASN A 306 17.66 1.89 18.27
N ILE A 307 17.50 1.26 17.11
CA ILE A 307 18.46 1.36 16.01
C ILE A 307 17.78 1.76 14.71
N GLU A 308 18.50 2.49 13.88
CA GLU A 308 18.09 2.89 12.53
C GLU A 308 19.29 2.79 11.59
N LYS A 309 19.12 2.18 10.43
CA LYS A 309 20.10 2.17 9.35
C LYS A 309 20.13 3.52 8.63
N ILE A 310 21.30 4.12 8.48
CA ILE A 310 21.46 5.51 8.01
C ILE A 310 22.25 5.66 6.71
N ASP A 311 22.86 4.60 6.19
CA ASP A 311 23.65 4.60 4.94
C ASP A 311 22.83 4.28 3.68
N GLU A 312 21.52 4.09 3.82
CA GLU A 312 20.58 3.97 2.68
C GLU A 312 19.80 5.27 2.42
N ILE A 313 20.11 6.36 3.14
CA ILE A 313 19.52 7.68 2.92
C ILE A 313 20.29 8.36 1.77
N ASN A 314 19.92 8.03 0.53
CA ASN A 314 20.29 8.79 -0.68
C ASN A 314 19.15 9.72 -1.09
#